data_AF-A0A4R3T4H4-F1
#
_entry.id   AF-A0A4R3T4H4-F1
#
_cell.length_a   1.000
_cell.length_b   1.000
_cell.length_c   1.000
_cell.angle_alpha   90.00
_cell.angle_beta   90.00
_cell.angle_gamma   90.00
#
_symmetry.space_group_name_H-M   'P 1'
#
loop_
_entity.id
_entity.type
_entity.pdbx_description
1 polymer ?
#
loop_
_entity_poly.entity_id
_entity_poly.type
_entity_poly.pdbx_seq_one_letter_code
_entity_poly.pdbx_strand_id
1 'polypeptide(L)'
;MKKAFTVLFCLLLVMVMSLPVYARAGGGGSGGASGGGGSSGGTHTNHTSDGNSNVGILEAIALLVLSSSAYLVYRGKVYKKSRQSKKLLKEIDDLDAVWDEDHIYTRVEEIFYAVQNAWTMKSLEDLQPYLSDRLMENWKAKIDWMDIRKERNVLENIQLLSRSLVGIYDALDDSKDMAWFYIEGKMIDYTINEDDGTMLDGNKQAQSFIEFWKLIRKEDEFYLDEVRQKDEMNIQDFVNFSEEIGNENNGNRMRHPS
;
A
#
# COMPACT_ATOMS: atom_id res chain seq x y z
N MET A 1 13.66 27.39 -24.67
CA MET A 1 14.19 27.28 -23.29
C MET A 1 13.12 27.51 -22.22
N LYS A 2 12.36 28.62 -22.24
CA LYS A 2 11.33 28.89 -21.21
C LYS A 2 10.25 27.80 -21.11
N LYS A 3 9.74 27.28 -22.24
CA LYS A 3 8.71 26.22 -22.26
C LYS A 3 9.20 24.86 -21.71
N ALA A 4 10.46 24.51 -21.94
CA ALA A 4 11.06 23.28 -21.40
C ALA A 4 11.30 23.37 -19.89
N PHE A 5 11.68 24.56 -19.40
CA PHE A 5 11.84 24.82 -17.98
C PHE A 5 10.51 24.81 -17.23
N THR A 6 9.43 25.33 -17.85
CA THR A 6 8.08 25.25 -17.31
C THR A 6 7.57 23.81 -17.24
N VAL A 7 7.78 22.99 -18.26
CA VAL A 7 7.40 21.56 -18.24
C VAL A 7 8.18 20.79 -17.18
N LEU A 8 9.49 21.05 -17.05
CA LEU A 8 10.34 20.44 -16.03
C LEU A 8 9.93 20.87 -14.61
N PHE A 9 9.59 22.15 -14.42
CA PHE A 9 9.11 22.69 -13.15
C PHE A 9 7.72 22.14 -12.78
N CYS A 10 6.82 21.99 -13.75
CA CYS A 10 5.51 21.34 -13.53
C CYS A 10 5.67 19.85 -13.19
N LEU A 11 6.61 19.14 -13.81
CA LEU A 11 6.92 17.74 -13.45
C LEU A 11 7.54 17.62 -12.05
N LEU A 12 8.37 18.60 -11.65
CA LEU A 12 8.96 18.66 -10.31
C LEU A 12 7.92 18.96 -9.22
N LEU A 13 6.94 19.84 -9.52
CA LEU A 13 5.86 20.22 -8.60
C LEU A 13 4.86 19.09 -8.33
N VAL A 14 4.73 18.14 -9.27
CA VAL A 14 3.91 16.93 -9.10
C VAL A 14 4.61 15.88 -8.21
N MET A 15 5.93 16.00 -7.98
CA MET A 15 6.75 14.98 -7.29
C MET A 15 7.08 15.29 -5.82
N VAL A 16 6.79 16.48 -5.30
CA VAL A 16 7.06 16.83 -3.89
C VAL A 16 5.81 16.60 -3.05
N MET A 17 5.44 15.35 -2.75
CA MET A 17 4.59 14.96 -1.61
C MET A 17 4.64 13.44 -1.40
N SER A 18 5.77 12.94 -0.91
CA SER A 18 5.80 11.62 -0.26
C SER A 18 6.92 11.63 0.78
N LEU A 19 6.63 12.26 1.92
CA LEU A 19 7.39 12.00 3.13
C LEU A 19 6.85 10.68 3.72
N PRO A 20 7.71 9.73 4.12
CA PRO A 20 7.25 8.53 4.80
C PRO A 20 6.70 8.94 6.18
N VAL A 21 5.44 8.61 6.44
CA VAL A 21 4.82 8.71 7.77
C VAL A 21 4.54 7.29 8.26
N TYR A 22 4.98 7.02 9.48
CA TYR A 22 4.87 5.75 10.19
C TYR A 22 3.41 5.49 10.64
N ALA A 23 3.07 4.20 10.72
CA ALA A 23 1.81 3.60 11.22
C ALA A 23 0.52 4.03 10.50
N ARG A 24 0.15 3.28 9.44
CA ARG A 24 -1.18 3.28 8.82
C ARG A 24 -1.95 2.01 9.17
N ALA A 25 -3.28 2.03 8.99
CA ALA A 25 -4.23 0.98 9.38
C ALA A 25 -3.81 -0.45 8.97
N GLY A 26 -2.99 -0.58 7.94
CA GLY A 26 -2.47 -1.84 7.44
C GLY A 26 -1.31 -2.52 8.19
N GLY A 27 -0.54 -1.87 9.06
CA GLY A 27 0.68 -2.52 9.60
C GLY A 27 1.14 -1.96 10.95
N GLY A 28 1.16 -2.82 11.98
CA GLY A 28 1.55 -2.45 13.34
C GLY A 28 3.05 -2.63 13.60
N GLY A 29 3.62 -1.67 14.35
CA GLY A 29 4.94 -1.76 14.95
C GLY A 29 5.04 -0.81 16.14
N SER A 30 4.85 -1.35 17.35
CA SER A 30 5.12 -0.69 18.62
C SER A 30 6.63 -0.44 18.78
N GLY A 31 7.06 0.82 18.76
CA GLY A 31 8.42 1.24 19.13
C GLY A 31 8.35 2.25 20.26
N GLY A 32 8.62 1.81 21.49
CA GLY A 32 8.54 2.63 22.70
C GLY A 32 9.49 3.83 22.67
N ALA A 33 8.97 4.97 23.11
CA ALA A 33 9.76 6.09 23.55
C ALA A 33 10.52 5.70 24.83
N SER A 34 11.85 5.67 24.77
CA SER A 34 12.70 5.75 25.95
C SER A 34 13.43 7.09 25.93
N GLY A 35 13.14 7.91 26.94
CA GLY A 35 13.89 9.12 27.23
C GLY A 35 15.31 8.79 27.70
N GLY A 36 16.23 9.68 27.38
CA GLY A 36 17.59 9.67 27.88
C GLY A 36 18.17 11.07 27.81
N GLY A 37 18.20 11.76 28.94
CA GLY A 37 18.98 12.98 29.11
C GLY A 37 20.48 12.68 29.10
N GLY A 38 21.26 13.59 28.53
CA GLY A 38 22.71 13.56 28.53
C GLY A 38 23.26 14.97 28.43
N SER A 39 23.94 15.39 29.49
CA SER A 39 24.54 16.71 29.66
C SER A 39 25.71 16.99 28.70
N SER A 40 25.84 18.27 28.36
CA SER A 40 27.06 19.04 28.06
C SER A 40 28.38 18.29 27.79
N GLY A 41 28.82 18.37 26.54
CA GLY A 41 30.22 18.18 26.13
C GLY A 41 30.49 19.08 24.93
N GLY A 42 31.15 20.21 25.15
CA GLY A 42 31.48 21.15 24.10
C GLY A 42 32.60 20.64 23.20
N THR A 43 32.43 20.82 21.90
CA THR A 43 33.54 20.85 20.93
C THR A 43 33.27 21.98 19.96
N HIS A 44 34.05 23.06 20.09
CA HIS A 44 34.09 24.14 19.11
C HIS A 44 34.69 23.61 17.81
N THR A 45 33.90 23.61 16.74
CA THR A 45 34.43 23.60 15.36
C THR A 45 33.98 24.90 14.69
N ASN A 46 34.93 25.83 14.58
CA ASN A 46 34.79 26.99 13.72
C ASN A 46 34.76 26.48 12.26
N HIS A 47 33.58 26.40 11.67
CA HIS A 47 33.43 26.40 10.23
C HIS A 47 33.04 27.79 9.77
N THR A 48 34.06 28.63 9.58
CA THR A 48 34.02 29.64 8.52
C THR A 48 33.94 28.88 7.20
N SER A 49 32.77 28.85 6.60
CA SER A 49 32.58 28.43 5.22
C SER A 49 31.68 29.45 4.57
N ASP A 50 32.31 30.27 3.73
CA ASP A 50 31.66 31.07 2.70
C ASP A 50 30.66 30.20 1.94
N GLY A 51 29.37 30.42 2.20
CA GLY A 51 28.29 29.61 1.68
C GLY A 51 28.04 29.92 0.20
N ASN A 52 28.57 29.09 -0.69
CA ASN A 52 28.06 29.03 -2.05
C ASN A 52 26.71 28.30 -2.02
N SER A 53 25.62 29.07 -1.88
CA SER A 53 24.22 28.61 -1.82
C SER A 53 23.83 27.65 -2.96
N ASN A 54 24.57 27.67 -4.08
CA ASN A 54 24.37 26.80 -5.23
C ASN A 54 24.72 25.32 -4.96
N VAL A 55 25.65 25.00 -4.06
CA VAL A 55 26.06 23.60 -3.78
C VAL A 55 24.96 22.85 -3.05
N GLY A 56 24.36 23.47 -2.01
CA GLY A 56 23.22 22.88 -1.30
C GLY A 56 21.96 22.73 -2.19
N ILE A 57 21.77 23.65 -3.15
CA ILE A 57 20.68 23.54 -4.13
C ILE A 57 20.92 22.36 -5.09
N LEU A 58 22.16 22.16 -5.57
CA LEU A 58 22.49 21.04 -6.46
C LEU A 58 22.37 19.69 -5.76
N GLU A 59 22.77 19.59 -4.49
CA GLU A 59 22.58 18.38 -3.68
C GLU A 59 21.09 18.06 -3.46
N ALA A 60 20.28 19.07 -3.13
CA ALA A 60 18.83 18.91 -3.00
C ALA A 60 18.17 18.46 -4.32
N ILE A 61 18.57 19.04 -5.46
CA ILE A 61 18.09 18.62 -6.79
C ILE A 61 18.51 17.18 -7.09
N ALA A 62 19.76 16.80 -6.81
CA ALA A 62 20.24 15.44 -7.03
C ALA A 62 19.43 14.41 -6.21
N LEU A 63 19.16 14.69 -4.93
CA LEU A 63 18.33 13.83 -4.08
C LEU A 63 16.89 13.70 -4.59
N LEU A 64 16.29 14.80 -5.07
CA LEU A 64 14.94 14.78 -5.66
C LEU A 64 14.90 13.97 -6.97
N VAL A 65 15.91 14.10 -7.84
CA VAL A 65 15.98 13.32 -9.08
C VAL A 65 16.19 11.83 -8.78
N LEU A 66 17.04 11.50 -7.81
CA LEU A 66 17.28 10.12 -7.39
C LEU A 66 16.02 9.48 -6.80
N SER A 67 15.33 10.15 -5.87
CA SER A 67 14.09 9.62 -5.28
C SER A 67 12.98 9.42 -6.32
N SER A 68 12.84 10.37 -7.25
CA SER A 68 11.89 10.28 -8.37
C SER A 68 12.22 9.12 -9.31
N SER A 69 13.51 8.95 -9.64
CA SER A 69 13.97 7.83 -10.47
C SER A 69 13.74 6.47 -9.80
N ALA A 70 13.98 6.37 -8.49
CA ALA A 70 13.73 5.14 -7.72
C ALA A 70 12.23 4.80 -7.70
N TYR A 71 11.36 5.79 -7.51
CA TYR A 71 9.91 5.60 -7.60
C TYR A 71 9.46 5.15 -8.99
N LEU A 72 9.98 5.76 -10.07
CA LEU A 72 9.66 5.36 -11.45
C LEU A 72 10.13 3.93 -11.76
N VAL A 73 11.35 3.57 -11.34
CA VAL A 73 11.88 2.20 -11.48
C VAL A 73 10.98 1.21 -10.73
N TYR A 74 10.57 1.57 -9.51
CA TYR A 74 9.67 0.75 -8.70
C TYR A 74 8.31 0.56 -9.37
N ARG A 75 7.68 1.63 -9.90
CA ARG A 75 6.46 1.52 -10.70
C ARG A 75 6.64 0.66 -11.94
N GLY A 76 7.79 0.73 -12.60
CA GLY A 76 8.13 -0.14 -13.74
C GLY A 76 8.14 -1.62 -13.34
N LYS A 77 8.65 -1.95 -12.16
CA LYS A 77 8.60 -3.32 -11.61
C LYS A 77 7.17 -3.75 -11.30
N VAL A 78 6.37 -2.91 -10.66
CA VAL A 78 4.95 -3.17 -10.37
C VAL A 78 4.18 -3.40 -11.68
N TYR A 79 4.36 -2.55 -12.67
CA TYR A 79 3.73 -2.69 -13.99
C TYR A 79 4.11 -4.02 -14.67
N LYS A 80 5.40 -4.38 -14.66
CA LYS A 80 5.86 -5.66 -15.23
C LYS A 80 5.22 -6.84 -14.51
N LYS A 81 5.17 -6.81 -13.17
CA LYS A 81 4.58 -7.87 -12.36
C LYS A 81 3.07 -7.96 -12.61
N SER A 82 2.39 -6.83 -12.63
CA SER A 82 0.95 -6.80 -12.89
C SER A 82 0.59 -7.29 -14.28
N ARG A 83 1.42 -7.00 -15.29
CA ARG A 83 1.25 -7.59 -16.62
C ARG A 83 1.38 -9.12 -16.61
N GLN A 84 2.22 -9.70 -15.75
CA GLN A 84 2.33 -11.16 -15.61
C GLN A 84 1.09 -11.73 -14.94
N SER A 85 0.61 -11.10 -13.86
CA SER A 85 -0.58 -11.54 -13.13
C SER A 85 -1.83 -11.44 -14.00
N LYS A 86 -2.02 -10.33 -14.72
CA LYS A 86 -3.14 -10.16 -15.68
C LYS A 86 -3.15 -11.19 -16.81
N LYS A 87 -1.99 -11.72 -17.21
CA LYS A 87 -1.97 -12.79 -18.22
C LYS A 87 -2.58 -14.07 -17.65
N LEU A 88 -2.16 -14.45 -16.45
CA LEU A 88 -2.71 -15.62 -15.77
C LEU A 88 -4.20 -15.41 -15.44
N LEU A 89 -4.58 -14.22 -14.98
CA LEU A 89 -5.98 -13.87 -14.71
C LEU A 89 -6.86 -14.19 -15.92
N LYS A 90 -6.46 -13.74 -17.11
CA LYS A 90 -7.21 -14.01 -18.35
C LYS A 90 -7.29 -15.47 -18.74
N GLU A 91 -6.36 -16.30 -18.29
CA GLU A 91 -6.39 -17.74 -18.56
C GLU A 91 -7.36 -18.46 -17.61
N ILE A 92 -7.50 -17.98 -16.36
CA ILE A 92 -8.40 -18.57 -15.34
C ILE A 92 -9.80 -17.95 -15.31
N ASP A 93 -9.95 -16.72 -15.80
CA ASP A 93 -11.23 -15.97 -15.91
C ASP A 93 -12.29 -16.78 -16.69
N ASP A 94 -11.87 -17.41 -17.80
CA ASP A 94 -12.76 -18.27 -18.61
C ASP A 94 -13.18 -19.58 -17.90
N LEU A 95 -12.47 -19.98 -16.83
CA LEU A 95 -12.67 -21.24 -16.12
C LEU A 95 -13.53 -21.06 -14.86
N ASP A 96 -13.32 -19.96 -14.14
CA ASP A 96 -14.01 -19.67 -12.89
C ASP A 96 -14.36 -18.18 -12.77
N ALA A 97 -15.68 -17.93 -12.68
CA ALA A 97 -16.26 -16.59 -12.66
C ALA A 97 -15.82 -15.72 -11.48
N VAL A 98 -15.30 -16.29 -10.38
CA VAL A 98 -14.76 -15.49 -9.27
C VAL A 98 -13.54 -14.67 -9.71
N TRP A 99 -12.82 -15.16 -10.73
CA TRP A 99 -11.62 -14.54 -11.28
C TRP A 99 -11.89 -13.54 -12.40
N ASP A 100 -13.15 -13.20 -12.68
CA ASP A 100 -13.51 -12.18 -13.67
C ASP A 100 -12.73 -10.88 -13.43
N GLU A 101 -12.07 -10.38 -14.49
CA GLU A 101 -11.15 -9.24 -14.37
C GLU A 101 -11.87 -8.00 -13.86
N ASP A 102 -13.09 -7.70 -14.33
CA ASP A 102 -13.83 -6.51 -13.93
C ASP A 102 -14.38 -6.65 -12.50
N HIS A 103 -14.82 -7.85 -12.12
CA HIS A 103 -15.34 -8.19 -10.80
C HIS A 103 -14.26 -8.01 -9.73
N ILE A 104 -13.13 -8.71 -9.83
CA ILE A 104 -12.08 -8.64 -8.80
C ILE A 104 -11.49 -7.23 -8.67
N TYR A 105 -11.44 -6.49 -9.78
CA TYR A 105 -11.03 -5.11 -9.80
C TYR A 105 -12.07 -4.23 -9.07
N THR A 106 -13.36 -4.34 -9.39
CA THR A 106 -14.41 -3.57 -8.72
C THR A 106 -14.43 -3.90 -7.22
N ARG A 107 -14.30 -5.17 -6.89
CA ARG A 107 -14.28 -5.68 -5.53
C ARG A 107 -13.19 -5.06 -4.66
N VAL A 108 -11.94 -4.99 -5.14
CA VAL A 108 -10.86 -4.37 -4.35
C VAL A 108 -11.07 -2.86 -4.15
N GLU A 109 -11.73 -2.18 -5.08
CA GLU A 109 -12.06 -0.76 -4.96
C GLU A 109 -13.18 -0.51 -3.94
N GLU A 110 -14.21 -1.36 -3.92
CA GLU A 110 -15.26 -1.34 -2.90
C GLU A 110 -14.70 -1.57 -1.50
N ILE A 111 -13.89 -2.63 -1.34
CA ILE A 111 -13.20 -2.92 -0.09
C ILE A 111 -12.35 -1.71 0.34
N PHE A 112 -11.63 -1.08 -0.60
CA PHE A 112 -10.80 0.07 -0.30
C PHE A 112 -11.59 1.19 0.38
N TYR A 113 -12.68 1.65 -0.23
CA TYR A 113 -13.47 2.74 0.32
C TYR A 113 -14.24 2.33 1.59
N ALA A 114 -14.76 1.10 1.65
CA ALA A 114 -15.42 0.58 2.85
C ALA A 114 -14.48 0.61 4.06
N VAL A 115 -13.26 0.10 3.90
CA VAL A 115 -12.22 0.08 4.93
C VAL A 115 -11.90 1.48 5.45
N GLN A 116 -11.63 2.45 4.57
CA GLN A 116 -11.23 3.79 5.02
C GLN A 116 -12.37 4.49 5.78
N ASN A 117 -13.61 4.32 5.32
CA ASN A 117 -14.78 4.93 5.96
C ASN A 117 -15.02 4.32 7.35
N ALA A 118 -15.03 2.99 7.43
CA ALA A 118 -15.26 2.27 8.68
C ALA A 118 -14.15 2.52 9.70
N TRP A 119 -12.89 2.69 9.26
CA TRP A 119 -11.78 2.99 10.16
C TRP A 119 -11.94 4.33 10.88
N THR A 120 -12.38 5.38 10.16
CA THR A 120 -12.65 6.70 10.75
C THR A 120 -13.88 6.69 11.66
N MET A 121 -14.92 5.95 11.27
CA MET A 121 -16.19 5.85 12.00
C MET A 121 -16.17 4.83 13.13
N LYS A 122 -15.11 4.01 13.22
CA LYS A 122 -15.01 2.83 14.10
C LYS A 122 -16.18 1.84 13.90
N SER A 123 -16.79 1.80 12.72
CA SER A 123 -17.95 0.96 12.41
C SER A 123 -17.52 -0.38 11.80
N LEU A 124 -17.03 -1.28 12.66
CA LEU A 124 -16.51 -2.57 12.23
C LEU A 124 -17.61 -3.48 11.63
N GLU A 125 -18.85 -3.34 12.09
CA GLU A 125 -19.98 -4.14 11.61
C GLU A 125 -20.22 -3.98 10.10
N ASP A 126 -19.97 -2.79 9.56
CA ASP A 126 -20.11 -2.49 8.14
C ASP A 126 -19.08 -3.22 7.27
N LEU A 127 -18.02 -3.76 7.88
CA LEU A 127 -16.91 -4.44 7.19
C LEU A 127 -17.08 -5.95 7.07
N GLN A 128 -18.11 -6.54 7.69
CA GLN A 128 -18.39 -7.98 7.60
C GLN A 128 -18.49 -8.49 6.14
N PRO A 129 -19.06 -7.75 5.16
CA PRO A 129 -19.09 -8.20 3.78
C PRO A 129 -17.74 -8.14 3.07
N TYR A 130 -16.70 -7.53 3.64
CA TYR A 130 -15.46 -7.15 2.95
C TYR A 130 -14.20 -7.81 3.52
N LEU A 131 -14.20 -8.16 4.79
CA LEU A 131 -13.01 -8.65 5.50
C LEU A 131 -13.12 -10.12 5.87
N SER A 132 -11.97 -10.80 5.95
CA SER A 132 -11.91 -12.14 6.53
C SER A 132 -12.19 -12.09 8.03
N ASP A 133 -12.72 -13.18 8.59
CA ASP A 133 -13.02 -13.30 10.02
C ASP A 133 -11.79 -12.98 10.88
N ARG A 134 -10.61 -13.44 10.43
CA ARG A 134 -9.32 -13.17 11.09
C ARG A 134 -8.97 -11.68 11.08
N LEU A 135 -9.14 -10.99 9.94
CA LEU A 135 -8.80 -9.58 9.85
C LEU A 135 -9.78 -8.72 10.66
N MET A 136 -11.06 -9.08 10.68
CA MET A 136 -12.08 -8.48 11.53
C MET A 136 -11.71 -8.53 13.01
N GLU A 137 -11.31 -9.70 13.53
CA GLU A 137 -10.88 -9.85 14.92
C GLU A 137 -9.67 -8.98 15.26
N ASN A 138 -8.67 -8.95 14.37
CA ASN A 138 -7.48 -8.12 14.54
C ASN A 138 -7.82 -6.63 14.59
N TRP A 139 -8.76 -6.18 13.77
CA TRP A 139 -9.16 -4.78 13.71
C TRP A 139 -10.06 -4.38 14.87
N LYS A 140 -10.92 -5.29 15.34
CA LYS A 140 -11.67 -5.11 16.57
C LYS A 140 -10.75 -4.77 17.73
N ALA A 141 -9.68 -5.56 17.91
CA ALA A 141 -8.71 -5.30 18.96
C ALA A 141 -8.06 -3.91 18.81
N LYS A 142 -7.72 -3.48 17.59
CA LYS A 142 -7.14 -2.14 17.36
C LYS A 142 -8.12 -1.02 17.72
N ILE A 143 -9.38 -1.14 17.32
CA ILE A 143 -10.44 -0.17 17.63
C ILE A 143 -10.68 -0.10 19.15
N ASP A 144 -10.78 -1.26 19.82
CA ASP A 144 -10.94 -1.32 21.27
C ASP A 144 -9.78 -0.60 22.00
N TRP A 145 -8.54 -0.76 21.52
CA TRP A 145 -7.38 -0.02 22.04
C TRP A 145 -7.41 1.48 21.76
N MET A 146 -7.99 1.91 20.64
CA MET A 146 -8.18 3.33 20.35
C MET A 146 -9.24 3.94 21.30
N ASP A 147 -10.30 3.21 21.60
CA ASP A 147 -11.35 3.65 22.54
C ASP A 147 -10.84 3.79 23.97
N ILE A 148 -9.99 2.86 24.42
CA ILE A 148 -9.32 2.94 25.73
C ILE A 148 -8.44 4.19 25.81
N ARG A 149 -7.72 4.51 24.72
CA ARG A 149 -6.79 5.65 24.66
C ARG A 149 -7.48 6.99 24.32
N LYS A 150 -8.80 6.98 24.07
CA LYS A 150 -9.55 8.15 23.59
C LYS A 150 -8.95 8.72 22.31
N GLU A 151 -8.58 7.84 21.39
CA GLU A 151 -8.00 8.20 20.11
C GLU A 151 -9.01 7.94 18.98
N ARG A 152 -9.02 8.84 17.99
CA ARG A 152 -9.73 8.65 16.74
C ARG A 152 -8.84 8.98 15.57
N ASN A 153 -8.72 8.05 14.64
CA ASN A 153 -8.08 8.31 13.37
C ASN A 153 -9.08 8.99 12.44
N VAL A 154 -8.63 10.02 11.74
CA VAL A 154 -9.44 10.84 10.85
C VAL A 154 -8.83 10.78 9.46
N LEU A 155 -9.61 10.23 8.52
CA LEU A 155 -9.22 10.13 7.12
C LEU A 155 -10.07 11.10 6.28
N GLU A 156 -9.42 11.96 5.51
CA GLU A 156 -10.09 12.94 4.65
C GLU A 156 -9.46 12.95 3.24
N ASN A 157 -10.21 13.43 2.25
CA ASN A 157 -9.75 13.53 0.86
C ASN A 157 -9.17 12.21 0.32
N ILE A 158 -9.85 11.10 0.61
CA ILE A 158 -9.43 9.75 0.23
C ILE A 158 -9.48 9.60 -1.30
N GLN A 159 -8.36 9.19 -1.88
CA GLN A 159 -8.20 8.96 -3.32
C GLN A 159 -7.49 7.64 -3.55
N LEU A 160 -8.10 6.75 -4.33
CA LEU A 160 -7.44 5.57 -4.88
C LEU A 160 -6.71 5.97 -6.16
N LEU A 161 -5.38 5.96 -6.14
CA LEU A 161 -4.55 6.36 -7.27
C LEU A 161 -4.22 5.20 -8.22
N SER A 162 -4.02 4.00 -7.66
CA SER A 162 -3.72 2.80 -8.45
C SER A 162 -4.14 1.54 -7.70
N ARG A 163 -4.64 0.57 -8.44
CA ARG A 163 -4.91 -0.80 -7.99
C ARG A 163 -4.41 -1.78 -9.03
N SER A 164 -3.35 -2.52 -8.71
CA SER A 164 -2.68 -3.42 -9.66
C SER A 164 -2.60 -4.81 -9.06
N LEU A 165 -3.23 -5.79 -9.70
CA LEU A 165 -3.05 -7.19 -9.34
C LEU A 165 -1.59 -7.57 -9.59
N VAL A 166 -0.90 -8.09 -8.58
CA VAL A 166 0.54 -8.40 -8.60
C VAL A 166 0.85 -9.85 -8.19
N GLY A 167 -0.14 -10.60 -7.71
CA GLY A 167 -0.01 -12.02 -7.40
C GLY A 167 -1.35 -12.72 -7.52
N ILE A 168 -1.32 -13.97 -8.00
CA ILE A 168 -2.46 -14.87 -8.10
C ILE A 168 -1.97 -16.25 -7.64
N TYR A 169 -2.71 -16.87 -6.75
CA TYR A 169 -2.55 -18.27 -6.43
C TYR A 169 -3.93 -18.90 -6.49
N ASP A 170 -4.10 -19.78 -7.48
CA ASP A 170 -5.32 -20.47 -7.84
C ASP A 170 -5.08 -21.98 -7.66
N ALA A 171 -5.82 -22.60 -6.75
CA ALA A 171 -5.63 -24.00 -6.35
C ALA A 171 -6.86 -24.83 -6.72
N LEU A 172 -6.71 -26.16 -6.82
CA LEU A 172 -7.88 -27.05 -6.98
C LEU A 172 -8.82 -27.05 -5.76
N ASP A 173 -8.34 -26.54 -4.63
CA ASP A 173 -9.12 -26.29 -3.43
C ASP A 173 -9.30 -24.78 -3.30
N ASP A 174 -10.44 -24.29 -3.81
CA ASP A 174 -10.82 -22.88 -3.89
C ASP A 174 -10.64 -22.11 -2.57
N SER A 175 -10.73 -22.79 -1.43
CA SER A 175 -10.51 -22.17 -0.12
C SER A 175 -9.08 -21.66 0.11
N LYS A 176 -8.15 -22.05 -0.77
CA LYS A 176 -6.74 -21.61 -0.77
C LYS A 176 -6.47 -20.49 -1.76
N ASP A 177 -7.45 -20.11 -2.57
CA ASP A 177 -7.29 -19.07 -3.57
C ASP A 177 -6.97 -17.72 -2.93
N MET A 178 -6.01 -17.03 -3.52
CA MET A 178 -5.62 -15.71 -3.07
C MET A 178 -5.14 -14.81 -4.20
N ALA A 179 -5.44 -13.53 -4.05
CA ALA A 179 -4.99 -12.46 -4.92
C ALA A 179 -4.21 -11.43 -4.11
N TRP A 180 -3.13 -10.90 -4.68
CA TRP A 180 -2.40 -9.78 -4.09
C TRP A 180 -2.53 -8.56 -4.96
N PHE A 181 -2.96 -7.44 -4.37
CA PHE A 181 -3.04 -6.14 -5.02
C PHE A 181 -2.00 -5.18 -4.47
N TYR A 182 -1.31 -4.50 -5.37
CA TYR A 182 -0.62 -3.25 -5.09
C TYR A 182 -1.64 -2.12 -5.09
N ILE A 183 -1.75 -1.43 -3.96
CA ILE A 183 -2.64 -0.29 -3.76
C ILE A 183 -1.79 0.97 -3.58
N GLU A 184 -2.05 1.97 -4.40
CA GLU A 184 -1.53 3.32 -4.22
C GLU A 184 -2.69 4.25 -3.90
N GLY A 185 -2.65 4.89 -2.74
CA GLY A 185 -3.68 5.82 -2.31
C GLY A 185 -3.08 7.17 -1.95
N LYS A 186 -3.96 8.15 -1.76
CA LYS A 186 -3.63 9.46 -1.22
C LYS A 186 -4.75 9.93 -0.33
N MET A 187 -4.41 10.36 0.87
CA MET A 187 -5.39 10.88 1.84
C MET A 187 -4.71 11.77 2.87
N ILE A 188 -5.51 12.60 3.52
CA ILE A 188 -5.18 13.20 4.81
C ILE A 188 -5.42 12.13 5.87
N ASP A 189 -4.44 11.93 6.76
CA ASP A 189 -4.46 10.89 7.78
C ASP A 189 -3.81 11.44 9.04
N TYR A 190 -4.62 11.62 10.07
CA TYR A 190 -4.16 12.08 11.37
C TYR A 190 -5.01 11.51 12.50
N THR A 191 -4.41 11.44 13.69
CA THR A 191 -5.07 10.96 14.89
C THR A 191 -5.31 12.11 15.84
N ILE A 192 -6.52 12.17 16.41
CA ILE A 192 -6.89 13.14 17.44
C ILE A 192 -7.22 12.45 18.76
N ASN A 193 -7.07 13.19 19.86
CA ASN A 193 -7.73 12.84 21.10
C ASN A 193 -9.23 13.19 20.99
N GLU A 194 -10.10 12.29 21.41
CA GLU A 194 -11.56 12.45 21.31
C GLU A 194 -12.14 13.43 22.34
N ASP A 195 -11.51 13.58 23.51
CA ASP A 195 -12.03 14.43 24.59
C ASP A 195 -11.83 15.92 24.29
N ASP A 196 -10.66 16.30 23.75
CA ASP A 196 -10.28 17.70 23.53
C ASP A 196 -9.99 18.06 22.06
N GLY A 197 -9.98 17.09 21.15
CA GLY A 197 -9.74 17.29 19.72
C GLY A 197 -8.28 17.61 19.36
N THR A 198 -7.35 17.49 20.31
CA THR A 198 -5.93 17.75 20.05
C THR A 198 -5.35 16.75 19.07
N MET A 199 -4.46 17.22 18.19
CA MET A 199 -3.79 16.34 17.22
C MET A 199 -2.66 15.60 17.91
N LEU A 200 -2.72 14.26 17.88
CA LEU A 200 -1.76 13.38 18.52
C LEU A 200 -0.68 12.91 17.53
N ASP A 201 -1.07 12.61 16.29
CA ASP A 201 -0.17 12.08 15.27
C ASP A 201 -0.67 12.36 13.84
N GLY A 202 0.19 12.16 12.84
CA GLY A 202 -0.11 12.23 11.42
C GLY A 202 0.05 13.62 10.80
N ASN A 203 -0.65 13.87 9.69
CA ASN A 203 -0.53 15.12 8.94
C ASN A 203 -1.87 15.57 8.36
N LYS A 204 -2.21 16.86 8.53
CA LYS A 204 -3.39 17.50 7.92
C LYS A 204 -3.23 17.84 6.43
N GLN A 205 -2.11 17.44 5.81
CA GLN A 205 -1.87 17.52 4.38
C GLN A 205 -1.91 16.14 3.76
N ALA A 206 -2.54 16.05 2.59
CA ALA A 206 -2.69 14.78 1.89
C ALA A 206 -1.32 14.18 1.52
N GLN A 207 -1.09 12.93 1.94
CA GLN A 207 0.12 12.16 1.64
C GLN A 207 -0.24 10.93 0.80
N SER A 208 0.59 10.62 -0.19
CA SER A 208 0.49 9.37 -0.92
C SER A 208 1.04 8.19 -0.11
N PHE A 209 0.53 7.00 -0.37
CA PHE A 209 0.92 5.77 0.30
C PHE A 209 0.85 4.57 -0.61
N ILE A 210 1.55 3.51 -0.22
CA ILE A 210 1.62 2.25 -0.94
C ILE A 210 1.41 1.12 0.06
N GLU A 211 0.48 0.23 -0.26
CA GLU A 211 0.21 -0.98 0.49
C GLU A 211 0.05 -2.18 -0.45
N PHE A 212 0.20 -3.37 0.11
CA PHE A 212 -0.10 -4.64 -0.54
C PHE A 212 -1.25 -5.32 0.19
N TRP A 213 -2.32 -5.60 -0.55
CA TRP A 213 -3.58 -6.11 -0.03
C TRP A 213 -3.74 -7.55 -0.49
N LYS A 214 -3.84 -8.47 0.45
CA LYS A 214 -4.13 -9.88 0.19
C LYS A 214 -5.62 -10.11 0.30
N LEU A 215 -6.21 -10.58 -0.78
CA LEU A 215 -7.57 -11.06 -0.81
C LEU A 215 -7.54 -12.59 -0.79
N ILE A 216 -8.45 -13.20 -0.04
CA ILE A 216 -8.69 -14.65 -0.04
C ILE A 216 -10.11 -14.92 -0.53
N ARG A 217 -10.30 -16.05 -1.22
CA ARG A 217 -11.62 -16.49 -1.63
C ARG A 217 -12.35 -17.13 -0.45
N LYS A 218 -13.65 -16.86 -0.35
CA LYS A 218 -14.60 -17.61 0.48
C LYS A 218 -15.88 -17.76 -0.32
N GLU A 219 -16.23 -19.00 -0.63
CA GLU A 219 -17.35 -19.30 -1.53
C GLU A 219 -17.13 -18.59 -2.88
N ASP A 220 -18.06 -17.72 -3.28
CA ASP A 220 -18.06 -17.08 -4.59
C ASP A 220 -17.55 -15.62 -4.56
N GLU A 221 -16.79 -15.23 -3.52
CA GLU A 221 -16.32 -13.85 -3.38
C GLU A 221 -14.95 -13.72 -2.71
N PHE A 222 -14.26 -12.60 -2.99
CA PHE A 222 -13.00 -12.25 -2.37
C PHE A 222 -13.17 -11.34 -1.15
N TYR A 223 -12.39 -11.62 -0.11
CA TYR A 223 -12.35 -10.88 1.16
C TYR A 223 -10.93 -10.43 1.46
N LEU A 224 -10.78 -9.21 1.97
CA LEU A 224 -9.48 -8.72 2.43
C LEU A 224 -9.06 -9.47 3.69
N ASP A 225 -7.87 -10.07 3.63
CA ASP A 225 -7.33 -10.94 4.69
C ASP A 225 -6.09 -10.35 5.36
N GLU A 226 -5.35 -9.53 4.62
CA GLU A 226 -4.08 -8.98 5.05
C GLU A 226 -3.77 -7.68 4.33
N VAL A 227 -3.21 -6.73 5.07
CA VAL A 227 -2.64 -5.50 4.51
C VAL A 227 -1.19 -5.45 4.95
N ARG A 228 -0.29 -5.10 4.03
CA ARG A 228 1.15 -4.99 4.24
C ARG A 228 1.65 -3.64 3.77
N GLN A 229 2.53 -3.02 4.54
CA GLN A 229 3.17 -1.78 4.11
C GLN A 229 4.21 -2.03 3.01
N LYS A 230 4.57 -0.98 2.27
CA LYS A 230 5.52 -1.04 1.15
C LYS A 230 6.86 -1.67 1.51
N ASP A 231 7.34 -1.44 2.73
CA ASP A 231 8.64 -1.90 3.24
C ASP A 231 8.62 -3.34 3.77
N GLU A 232 7.44 -3.93 3.96
CA GLU A 232 7.28 -5.33 4.39
C GLU A 232 7.38 -6.34 3.24
N MET A 233 7.22 -5.89 1.99
CA MET A 233 7.09 -6.77 0.82
C MET A 233 7.95 -6.32 -0.34
N ASN A 234 8.56 -7.27 -1.06
CA ASN A 234 9.19 -7.01 -2.35
C ASN A 234 8.24 -7.40 -3.49
N ILE A 235 8.10 -6.53 -4.47
CA ILE A 235 7.27 -6.77 -5.66
C ILE A 235 7.63 -8.04 -6.43
N GLN A 236 8.85 -8.54 -6.28
CA GLN A 236 9.32 -9.76 -6.94
C GLN A 236 8.91 -11.04 -6.20
N ASP A 237 8.51 -10.94 -4.94
CA ASP A 237 8.21 -12.11 -4.09
C ASP A 237 6.79 -12.64 -4.34
N PHE A 238 5.91 -11.84 -4.95
CA PHE A 238 4.58 -12.30 -5.34
C PHE A 238 4.69 -13.41 -6.38
N VAL A 239 3.79 -14.39 -6.30
CA VAL A 239 3.74 -15.55 -7.20
C VAL A 239 2.49 -15.45 -8.08
N ASN A 240 2.59 -15.99 -9.30
CA ASN A 240 1.46 -16.23 -10.20
C ASN A 240 1.44 -17.73 -10.48
N PHE A 241 0.41 -18.42 -10.02
CA PHE A 241 0.30 -19.87 -10.09
C PHE A 241 -1.17 -20.31 -10.17
N SER A 242 -1.44 -21.30 -11.02
CA SER A 242 -2.72 -22.00 -11.12
C SER A 242 -2.45 -23.50 -11.18
N GLU A 243 -3.05 -24.28 -10.28
CA GLU A 243 -2.95 -25.75 -10.30
C GLU A 243 -3.68 -26.35 -11.50
N GLU A 244 -4.80 -25.75 -11.90
CA GLU A 244 -5.60 -26.22 -13.03
C GLU A 244 -4.82 -26.13 -14.35
N ILE A 245 -4.27 -24.95 -14.66
CA ILE A 245 -3.44 -24.75 -15.85
C ILE A 245 -2.14 -25.57 -15.80
N GLY A 246 -1.56 -25.73 -14.61
CA GLY A 246 -0.38 -26.58 -14.41
C GLY A 246 -0.64 -28.05 -14.76
N ASN A 247 -1.81 -28.55 -14.39
CA ASN A 247 -2.22 -29.93 -14.67
C ASN A 247 -2.60 -30.14 -16.14
N GLU A 248 -3.30 -29.20 -16.78
CA GLU A 248 -3.63 -29.28 -18.21
C GLU A 248 -2.37 -29.37 -19.09
N ASN A 249 -1.38 -28.52 -18.83
CA ASN A 249 -0.12 -28.51 -19.57
C ASN A 249 0.66 -29.83 -19.41
N ASN A 250 0.66 -30.41 -18.22
CA ASN A 250 1.27 -31.72 -17.97
C ASN A 250 0.50 -32.86 -18.64
N GLY A 251 -0.83 -32.81 -18.63
CA GLY A 251 -1.70 -33.77 -19.32
C GLY A 251 -1.50 -33.77 -20.83
N ASN A 252 -1.41 -32.59 -21.46
CA ASN A 252 -1.15 -32.45 -22.89
C ASN A 252 0.26 -32.94 -23.28
N ARG A 253 1.28 -32.68 -22.46
CA ARG A 253 2.64 -33.15 -22.70
C ARG A 253 2.77 -34.68 -22.64
N MET A 254 1.97 -35.35 -21.80
CA MET A 254 1.91 -36.81 -21.75
C MET A 254 1.16 -37.45 -22.92
N ARG A 255 0.21 -36.73 -23.54
CA ARG A 255 -0.56 -37.21 -24.71
C ARG A 255 0.20 -37.07 -26.03
N HIS A 256 1.16 -36.15 -26.10
CA HIS A 256 2.05 -35.98 -27.26
C HIS A 256 3.52 -36.03 -26.81
N PRO A 257 4.07 -37.22 -26.51
CA PRO A 257 5.49 -37.37 -26.27
C PRO A 257 6.23 -37.05 -27.58
N SER A 258 7.07 -36.01 -27.53
CA SER A 258 8.02 -35.64 -28.58
C SER A 258 8.87 -36.82 -29.04
#